data_AF-A0A534W3L2-F1
#
_entry.id   AF-A0A534W3L2-F1
#
_cell.length_a   1.000
_cell.length_b   1.000
_cell.length_c   1.000
_cell.angle_alpha   90.00
_cell.angle_beta   90.00
_cell.angle_gamma   90.00
#
_symmetry.space_group_name_H-M   'P 1'
#
loop_
_entity.id
_entity.type
_entity.pdbx_description
1 polymer ?
#
loop_
_entity_poly.entity_id
_entity_poly.type
_entity_poly.pdbx_seq_one_letter_code
_entity_poly.pdbx_strand_id
1 'polypeptide(L)' 'MLKLHYHPLSTYSRRVRIALIEKGLAADVVELDMAKGAHREPVYLALNP' A
#
# COMPACT_ATOMS: atom_id res chain seq x y z
N MET A 1 -2.29 1.78 -14.34
CA MET A 1 -2.37 0.50 -13.60
C MET A 1 -2.56 0.83 -12.13
N LEU A 2 -3.40 0.12 -11.38
CA LEU A 2 -3.59 0.38 -9.95
C LEU A 2 -2.29 0.04 -9.20
N LYS A 3 -1.93 0.86 -8.21
CA LYS A 3 -0.77 0.62 -7.35
C LYS A 3 -1.20 0.71 -5.89
N LEU A 4 -0.86 -0.30 -5.10
CA LEU A 4 -1.14 -0.33 -3.68
C LEU A 4 0.18 -0.31 -2.90
N HIS A 5 0.48 0.84 -2.31
CA HIS A 5 1.53 0.93 -1.30
C HIS A 5 1.03 0.33 0.01
N TYR A 6 1.72 -0.67 0.55
CA TYR A 6 1.27 -1.37 1.73
C TYR A 6 2.39 -1.90 2.62
N HIS A 7 2.00 -2.37 3.81
CA HIS A 7 2.81 -3.25 4.63
C HIS A 7 1.99 -4.50 4.97
N PRO A 8 2.57 -5.72 4.97
CA PRO A 8 1.84 -6.96 5.24
C PRO A 8 1.06 -6.98 6.56
N LEU A 9 1.56 -6.30 7.59
CA LEU A 9 0.92 -6.21 8.90
C LEU A 9 -0.15 -5.11 9.03
N SER A 10 -0.38 -4.31 7.98
CA SER A 10 -1.38 -3.23 8.02
C SER A 10 -2.80 -3.77 7.84
N THR A 11 -3.64 -3.58 8.85
CA THR A 11 -5.07 -3.92 8.79
C THR A 11 -5.82 -3.08 7.76
N TYR A 12 -5.39 -1.84 7.51
CA TYR A 12 -5.95 -0.96 6.49
C TYR A 12 -5.63 -1.47 5.08
N SER A 13 -4.36 -1.78 4.83
CA SER A 13 -3.96 -2.28 3.52
C SER A 13 -4.56 -3.66 3.23
N ARG A 14 -4.73 -4.51 4.26
CA ARG A 14 -5.41 -5.80 4.11
C ARG A 14 -6.84 -5.65 3.57
N ARG A 15 -7.60 -4.65 4.03
CA ARG A 15 -8.97 -4.39 3.52
C ARG A 15 -8.96 -4.02 2.04
N VAL A 16 -8.01 -3.19 1.61
CA VAL A 16 -7.88 -2.81 0.20
C VAL A 16 -7.50 -4.01 -0.67
N ARG A 17 -6.58 -4.86 -0.20
CA ARG A 17 -6.22 -6.11 -0.91
C ARG A 17 -7.41 -7.05 -1.07
N ILE A 18 -8.24 -7.21 -0.04
CA ILE A 18 -9.46 -8.01 -0.14
C ILE A 18 -10.38 -7.42 -1.23
N ALA A 19 -10.63 -6.11 -1.22
CA ALA A 19 -11.46 -5.48 -2.24
C ALA A 19 -10.92 -5.66 -3.67
N LEU A 20 -9.61 -5.58 -3.87
CA LEU A 20 -8.97 -5.82 -5.16
C LEU A 20 -9.20 -7.26 -5.66
N ILE A 21 -9.03 -8.24 -4.76
CA ILE A 21 -9.26 -9.67 -5.06
C ILE A 21 -10.74 -9.91 -5.38
N GLU A 22 -11.66 -9.44 -4.53
CA GLU A 22 -13.11 -9.61 -4.70
C GLU A 22 -13.63 -8.99 -6.00
N LYS A 23 -12.99 -7.93 -6.49
CA LYS A 23 -13.35 -7.26 -7.74
C LYS A 23 -12.58 -7.78 -8.96
N GLY A 24 -11.66 -8.73 -8.79
CA GLY A 24 -10.82 -9.24 -9.87
C GLY A 24 -9.91 -8.17 -10.48
N LEU A 25 -9.52 -7.15 -9.69
CA LEU A 25 -8.70 -6.04 -10.15
C LEU A 25 -7.22 -6.32 -9.94
N ALA A 26 -6.44 -6.26 -11.02
CA ALA A 26 -4.99 -6.29 -10.94
C ALA A 26 -4.44 -4.98 -10.36
N ALA A 27 -3.53 -5.09 -9.40
CA ALA A 27 -2.80 -3.95 -8.84
C ALA A 27 -1.35 -4.34 -8.56
N ASP A 28 -0.43 -3.42 -8.84
CA ASP A 28 0.96 -3.54 -8.46
C ASP A 28 1.09 -3.29 -6.96
N VAL A 29 1.55 -4.30 -6.23
CA VAL A 29 1.67 -4.23 -4.78
C VAL A 29 3.10 -3.78 -4.42
N VAL A 30 3.22 -2.60 -3.80
CA VAL A 30 4.50 -1.99 -3.43
C VAL A 30 4.64 -2.03 -1.92
N GLU A 31 5.55 -2.86 -1.42
CA GLU A 31 5.81 -2.95 0.01
C GLU A 31 6.62 -1.75 0.53
N LEU A 32 6.14 -1.14 1.62
CA LEU A 32 6.82 -0.05 2.32
C LEU A 32 7.62 -0.63 3.47
N ASP A 33 8.90 -0.29 3.55
CA ASP A 33 9.73 -0.60 4.72
C ASP A 33 9.34 0.31 5.88
N MET A 34 8.38 -0.16 6.68
CA MET A 34 7.89 0.58 7.84
C MET A 34 8.94 0.65 8.95
N ALA A 35 9.84 -0.33 9.04
CA ALA A 35 10.90 -0.37 10.05
C ALA A 35 11.94 0.74 9.82
N LYS A 36 12.26 1.03 8.55
CA LYS A 36 13.08 2.18 8.16
C LYS A 36 12.32 3.51 8.10
N GLY A 37 11.02 3.49 8.31
CA GLY A 37 10.20 4.71 8.27
C GLY A 37 9.91 5.23 6.87
N ALA A 38 9.86 4.38 5.84
CA ALA A 38 9.61 4.78 4.45
C ALA A 38 8.31 5.60 4.26
N HIS A 39 7.31 5.40 5.13
CA HIS A 39 6.07 6.17 5.15
C HIS A 39 6.24 7.64 5.55
N ARG A 40 7.43 8.05 6.00
CA ARG A 40 7.76 9.44 6.37
C ARG A 40 8.67 10.11 5.36
N GLU A 41 9.13 9.38 4.35
CA GLU A 41 9.97 9.95 3.33
C GLU A 41 9.16 10.92 2.45
N PRO A 42 9.76 12.04 1.99
CA PRO A 42 9.07 13.04 1.19
C PRO A 42 8.35 12.45 -0.04
N VAL A 43 8.93 11.40 -0.63
CA VAL A 43 8.34 10.69 -1.78
C VAL A 43 7.00 10.03 -1.45
N TYR A 44 6.86 9.45 -0.26
CA TYR A 44 5.60 8.82 0.15
C TYR A 44 4.61 9.86 0.67
N LEU A 45 5.10 10.88 1.39
CA LEU A 45 4.26 11.99 1.87
C LEU A 45 3.62 12.78 0.71
N ALA A 46 4.29 12.88 -0.44
CA ALA A 46 3.69 13.46 -1.64
C ALA A 46 2.48 12.66 -2.17
N LEU A 47 2.38 11.37 -1.85
CA LEU A 47 1.24 10.50 -2.20
C LEU A 47 0.18 10.48 -1.10
N ASN A 48 0.60 10.54 0.17
CA ASN A 48 -0.23 10.42 1.35
C ASN A 48 0.32 11.32 2.47
N PRO A 49 -0.21 12.54 2.63
CA PRO A 49 0.32 13.57 3.54
C PRO A 49 0.13 13.23 5.03
#